data_AF-A0A062IGS3-F1
#
_entry.id   AF-A0A062IGS3-F1
#
_cell.length_a   1.000
_cell.length_b   1.000
_cell.length_c   1.000
_cell.angle_alpha   90.00
_cell.angle_beta   90.00
_cell.angle_gamma   90.00
#
_symmetry.space_group_name_H-M   'P 1'
#
loop_
_entity.id
_entity.type
_entity.pdbx_description
1 polymer ?
#
loop_
_entity_poly.entity_id
_entity_poly.type
_entity_poly.pdbx_seq_one_letter_code
_entity_poly.pdbx_strand_id
1 'polypeptide(L)' 'MLIIDDVITTGSSIHALSQALKQLGCTSIHASCLAAASSTSY' A
#
# COMPACT_ATOMS: atom_id res chain seq x y z
N MET A 1 8.28 7.35 -5.19
CA MET A 1 8.59 6.60 -3.95
C MET A 1 8.12 5.16 -4.10
N LEU A 2 8.93 4.19 -3.67
CA LEU A 2 8.57 2.77 -3.63
C LEU A 2 8.34 2.34 -2.18
N ILE A 3 7.16 1.81 -1.87
CA ILE A 3 6.80 1.21 -0.58
C ILE A 3 6.93 -0.32 -0.77
N ILE A 4 7.73 -0.95 0.09
CA ILE A 4 7.92 -2.40 0.11
C ILE A 4 7.34 -2.92 1.43
N ASP A 5 6.40 -3.84 1.34
CA ASP A 5 5.74 -4.47 2.48
C ASP A 5 5.84 -6.00 2.38
N ASP A 6 5.91 -6.71 3.50
CA ASP A 6 6.09 -8.18 3.50
C ASP A 6 4.76 -8.90 3.17
N VAL A 7 3.66 -8.44 3.77
CA VAL A 7 2.30 -8.95 3.58
C VAL A 7 1.31 -7.80 3.56
N ILE A 8 0.49 -7.74 2.52
CA ILE A 8 -0.67 -6.86 2.49
C ILE A 8 -1.90 -7.69 2.84
N THR A 9 -2.59 -7.35 3.93
CA THR A 9 -3.88 -7.96 4.30
C THR A 9 -5.06 -7.20 3.69
N THR A 10 -5.55 -6.14 4.33
CA THR A 10 -6.62 -5.27 3.82
C THR A 10 -6.10 -4.08 3.02
N GLY A 11 -4.78 -3.88 2.98
CA GLY A 11 -4.15 -2.70 2.39
C GLY A 11 -4.30 -1.41 3.18
N SER A 12 -4.97 -1.42 4.34
CA SER A 12 -5.27 -0.19 5.10
C SER A 12 -4.01 0.59 5.50
N SER A 13 -2.94 -0.10 5.91
CA SER A 13 -1.66 0.51 6.29
C SER A 13 -0.99 1.25 5.13
N ILE A 14 -0.97 0.64 3.93
CA ILE A 14 -0.40 1.26 2.73
C ILE A 14 -1.25 2.45 2.26
N HIS A 15 -2.58 2.38 2.39
CA HIS A 15 -3.45 3.50 2.05
C HIS A 15 -3.21 4.72 2.94
N ALA A 16 -3.13 4.52 4.26
CA ALA A 16 -2.84 5.59 5.21
C ALA A 16 -1.49 6.25 4.94
N LEU A 17 -0.45 5.43 4.71
CA LEU A 17 0.88 5.92 4.35
C LEU A 17 0.88 6.67 3.02
N SER A 18 0.25 6.11 1.98
CA SER A 18 0.13 6.76 0.66
C SER A 18 -0.57 8.11 0.75
N GLN A 19 -1.62 8.23 1.58
CA GLN A 19 -2.32 9.49 1.81
C GLN A 19 -1.42 10.53 2.49
N ALA A 20 -0.69 10.15 3.54
CA ALA A 20 0.25 11.04 4.21
C ALA A 20 1.35 11.54 3.25
N LEU A 21 1.87 10.66 2.41
CA LEU A 21 2.90 11.01 1.42
C LEU A 21 2.37 11.94 0.33
N LYS A 22 1.11 11.74 -0.12
CA LYS A 22 0.44 12.68 -1.04
C LYS A 22 0.29 14.06 -0.43
N GLN A 23 -0.04 14.15 0.87
CA GLN A 23 -0.14 15.44 1.57
C GLN A 23 1.21 16.15 1.69
N LEU A 24 2.31 15.40 1.68
CA LEU A 24 3.68 15.94 1.63
C LEU A 24 4.14 16.32 0.20
N GLY A 25 3.28 16.19 -0.81
CA GLY A 25 3.58 16.55 -2.20
C GLY A 25 4.12 15.41 -3.07
N CYS A 26 4.12 14.17 -2.58
CA CYS A 26 4.52 13.02 -3.41
C CYS A 26 3.44 12.70 -4.44
N THR A 27 3.79 12.78 -5.73
CA THR A 27 2.87 12.54 -6.84
C THR A 27 2.90 11.10 -7.37
N SER A 28 4.03 10.41 -7.24
CA SER A 28 4.20 9.03 -7.72
C SER A 28 4.60 8.11 -6.57
N ILE A 29 3.62 7.34 -6.08
CA ILE A 29 3.78 6.36 -5.01
C ILE A 29 3.43 5.00 -5.58
N HIS A 30 4.38 4.08 -5.54
CA HIS A 30 4.21 2.70 -5.96
C HIS A 30 4.32 1.80 -4.73
N ALA A 31 3.40 0.86 -4.58
CA ALA A 31 3.45 -0.14 -3.54
C ALA A 31 3.65 -1.52 -4.17
N SER A 32 4.57 -2.29 -3.60
CA SER A 32 4.81 -3.68 -3.99
C SER A 32 4.93 -4.52 -2.72
N CYS A 33 4.39 -5.74 -2.76
CA CYS A 33 4.41 -6.66 -1.64
C CYS A 33 4.68 -8.08 -2.10
N LEU A 34 5.24 -8.89 -1.20
CA LEU A 34 5.54 -10.29 -1.47
C LEU A 34 4.27 -11.16 -1.47
N ALA A 35 3.33 -10.91 -0.57
CA ALA A 35 2.03 -11.60 -0.55
C ALA A 35 0.88 -10.62 -0.29
N ALA A 36 -0.18 -10.73 -1.09
CA ALA A 36 -1.41 -9.96 -0.93
C ALA A 36 -2.56 -10.93 -0.57
N ALA A 37 -3.18 -10.74 0.60
CA ALA A 37 -4.39 -11.45 0.96
C ALA A 37 -5.57 -10.77 0.25
N SER A 38 -5.89 -11.24 -0.96
CA SER A 38 -7.14 -10.85 -1.62
C SER A 38 -8.28 -11.62 -0.97
N SER A 39 -9.17 -10.94 -0.26
CA SER A 39 -10.44 -11.51 0.21
C SER A 39 -11.37 -11.74 -1.00
N THR A 40 -11.11 -12.78 -1.78
CA THR A 40 -12.07 -13.33 -2.74
C THR A 40 -12.88 -14.39 -2.00
N SER A 41 -14.12 -14.05 -1.61
CA SER A 41 -15.10 -15.06 -1.18
C SER A 41 -15.39 -16.00 -2.35
N TYR A 42 -15.11 -17.29 -2.16
CA TYR A 42 -15.72 -18.41 -2.89
C TYR A 42 -16.81 -19.05 -2.03
#